data_AF-A0A2H6GS87-F1
#
_entry.id   AF-A0A2H6GS87-F1
#
_cell.length_a   1.000
_cell.length_b   1.000
_cell.length_c   1.000
_cell.angle_alpha   90.00
_cell.angle_beta   90.00
_cell.angle_gamma   90.00
#
_symmetry.space_group_name_H-M   'P 1'
#
loop_
_entity.id
_entity.type
_entity.pdbx_description
1 polymer ?
#
loop_
_entity_poly.entity_id
_entity_poly.type
_entity_poly.pdbx_seq_one_letter_code
_entity_poly.pdbx_strand_id
1 'polypeptide(L)'
;MSRKKQFLLFLGVSFAAIIFTPWLGSLYERYLGPASTGFWGPSHPEYFAGFIFSFLFFGSLFSWLFALEKKKKYWLSYTLPFLIFMLLLGAFEELIIGIGLVFIGWLLAKGILLIKEKTG
;
A
#
# COMPACT_ATOMS: atom_id res chain seq x y z
N MET A 1 -19.46 -1.83 -3.50
CA MET A 1 -19.28 -1.06 -2.25
C MET A 1 -19.95 0.30 -2.42
N SER A 2 -20.62 0.86 -1.41
CA SER A 2 -21.23 2.19 -1.54
C SER A 2 -20.14 3.27 -1.67
N ARG A 3 -20.43 4.39 -2.36
CA ARG A 3 -19.48 5.51 -2.50
C ARG A 3 -18.95 5.99 -1.15
N LYS A 4 -19.82 6.04 -0.13
CA LYS A 4 -19.44 6.38 1.26
C LYS A 4 -18.38 5.44 1.82
N LYS A 5 -18.54 4.12 1.65
CA LYS A 5 -17.56 3.13 2.11
C LYS A 5 -16.24 3.25 1.34
N GLN A 6 -16.27 3.50 0.03
CA GLN A 6 -15.06 3.72 -0.78
C GLN A 6 -14.29 4.96 -0.32
N PHE A 7 -15.01 6.05 -0.05
CA PHE A 7 -14.43 7.27 0.49
C PHE A 7 -13.79 7.05 1.87
N LEU A 8 -14.48 6.35 2.78
CA LEU A 8 -13.93 6.02 4.10
C LEU A 8 -12.70 5.11 4.00
N LEU A 9 -12.72 4.12 3.10
CA LEU A 9 -11.57 3.26 2.84
C LEU A 9 -10.39 4.09 2.34
N PHE A 10 -10.62 4.96 1.34
CA PHE A 10 -9.57 5.82 0.80
C PHE A 10 -8.96 6.73 1.88
N LEU A 11 -9.78 7.37 2.71
CA LEU A 11 -9.29 8.19 3.82
C LEU A 11 -8.51 7.36 4.85
N GLY A 12 -9.03 6.19 5.23
CA GLY A 12 -8.34 5.30 6.17
C GLY A 12 -6.99 4.83 5.65
N VAL A 13 -6.91 4.44 4.37
CA VAL A 13 -5.66 4.06 3.71
C VAL A 13 -4.71 5.24 3.65
N SER A 14 -5.19 6.42 3.25
CA SER A 14 -4.34 7.62 3.14
C SER A 14 -3.78 8.05 4.50
N PHE A 15 -4.61 8.02 5.54
CA PHE A 15 -4.19 8.39 6.89
C PHE A 15 -3.19 7.39 7.47
N ALA A 16 -3.46 6.08 7.30
CA ALA A 16 -2.51 5.04 7.69
C ALA A 16 -1.20 5.17 6.90
N ALA A 17 -1.28 5.45 5.59
CA ALA A 17 -0.11 5.65 4.76
C ALA A 17 0.76 6.79 5.30
N ILE A 18 0.17 7.95 5.60
CA ILE A 18 0.89 9.12 6.14
C ILE A 18 1.59 8.77 7.46
N ILE A 19 0.92 8.08 8.38
CA ILE A 19 1.49 7.73 9.70
C ILE A 19 2.67 6.76 9.57
N PHE A 20 2.56 5.77 8.69
CA PHE A 20 3.57 4.71 8.54
C PHE A 20 4.63 5.04 7.48
N THR A 21 4.46 6.14 6.74
CA THR A 21 5.41 6.62 5.73
C THR A 21 6.84 6.75 6.28
N PRO A 22 7.08 7.38 7.44
CA PRO A 22 8.45 7.52 7.95
C PRO A 22 9.09 6.17 8.27
N TRP A 23 8.28 5.22 8.75
CA TRP A 23 8.74 3.87 9.07
C TRP A 23 9.16 3.10 7.82
N LEU A 24 8.34 3.10 6.77
CA LEU A 24 8.69 2.42 5.51
C LEU A 24 9.76 3.17 4.71
N GLY A 25 9.80 4.50 4.78
CA GLY A 25 10.86 5.31 4.17
C GLY A 25 12.23 5.03 4.78
N SER A 26 12.33 5.07 6.11
CA SER A 26 13.57 4.72 6.82
C SER A 26 14.00 3.26 6.62
N LEU A 27 13.03 2.34 6.50
CA LEU A 27 13.31 0.94 6.17
C LEU A 27 13.93 0.83 4.77
N TYR A 28 13.37 1.53 3.79
CA TYR A 28 13.89 1.55 2.42
C TYR A 28 15.34 2.07 2.40
N GLU A 29 15.61 3.24 2.99
CA GLU A 29 16.96 3.81 3.02
C GLU A 29 17.99 2.87 3.65
N ARG A 30 17.59 2.19 4.72
CA ARG A 30 18.47 1.28 5.45
C ARG A 30 18.91 0.08 4.62
N TYR A 31 18.05 -0.44 3.75
CA TYR A 31 18.33 -1.69 3.00
C TYR A 31 18.73 -1.46 1.55
N LEU A 32 18.30 -0.35 0.95
CA LEU A 32 18.45 -0.09 -0.48
C LEU A 32 19.26 1.17 -0.77
N GLY A 33 19.58 1.94 0.28
CA GLY A 33 20.32 3.18 0.15
C GLY A 33 19.43 4.38 -0.13
N PRO A 34 20.04 5.57 -0.25
CA PRO A 34 19.30 6.81 -0.41
C PRO A 34 18.50 6.80 -1.71
N ALA A 35 17.22 7.18 -1.63
CA ALA A 35 16.38 7.33 -2.81
C ALA A 35 16.95 8.43 -3.72
N SER A 36 17.11 8.14 -5.02
CA SER A 36 17.63 9.11 -5.97
C SER A 36 16.69 10.32 -6.08
N THR A 37 17.19 11.52 -5.77
CA THR A 37 16.43 12.76 -5.92
C THR A 37 16.31 13.11 -7.40
N GLY A 38 15.14 12.90 -8.00
CA GLY A 38 14.80 13.55 -9.26
C GLY A 38 14.75 15.07 -9.09
N PHE A 39 14.70 15.81 -10.21
CA PHE A 39 14.71 17.29 -10.32
C PHE A 39 13.68 18.07 -9.45
N TRP A 40 12.75 17.35 -8.81
CA TRP A 40 11.69 17.86 -7.92
C TRP A 40 11.69 17.19 -6.53
N GLY A 41 12.81 16.59 -6.11
CA GLY A 41 12.88 15.78 -4.90
C GLY A 41 12.59 16.58 -3.62
N PRO A 42 11.66 16.14 -2.76
CA PRO A 42 11.53 16.70 -1.41
C PRO A 42 12.84 16.51 -0.64
N SER A 43 13.03 17.26 0.46
CA SER A 43 14.22 17.14 1.32
C SER A 43 14.45 15.73 1.89
N HIS A 44 13.43 14.87 1.82
CA HIS A 44 13.42 13.46 2.20
C HIS A 44 12.78 12.61 1.08
N PRO A 45 13.52 12.27 0.00
CA PRO A 45 13.00 11.46 -1.11
C PRO A 45 12.50 10.07 -0.68
N GLU A 46 13.03 9.54 0.42
CA GLU A 46 12.61 8.30 1.07
C GLU A 46 11.16 8.35 1.59
N TYR A 47 10.63 9.53 1.92
CA TYR A 47 9.24 9.66 2.35
C TYR A 47 8.26 9.50 1.20
N PHE A 48 8.66 9.80 -0.04
CA PHE A 48 7.80 9.52 -1.19
C PHE A 48 7.69 8.00 -1.43
N ALA A 49 8.83 7.30 -1.44
CA ALA A 49 8.85 5.84 -1.54
C ALA A 49 8.11 5.18 -0.36
N GLY A 50 8.39 5.64 0.88
CA GLY A 50 7.73 5.20 2.10
C GLY A 50 6.22 5.41 2.09
N PHE A 51 5.75 6.52 1.51
CA PHE A 51 4.32 6.79 1.34
C PHE A 51 3.69 5.79 0.38
N ILE A 52 4.30 5.57 -0.79
CA ILE A 52 3.74 4.63 -1.77
C ILE A 52 3.73 3.21 -1.20
N PHE A 53 4.80 2.78 -0.53
CA PHE A 53 4.84 1.47 0.14
C PHE A 53 3.76 1.32 1.21
N SER A 54 3.58 2.34 2.04
CA SER A 54 2.57 2.32 3.09
C SER A 54 1.18 2.27 2.48
N PHE A 55 0.94 3.08 1.45
CA PHE A 55 -0.32 3.11 0.71
C PHE A 55 -0.64 1.75 0.06
N LEU A 56 0.34 1.11 -0.58
CA LEU A 56 0.19 -0.20 -1.19
C LEU A 56 -0.14 -1.29 -0.16
N PHE A 57 0.54 -1.27 0.99
CA PHE A 57 0.31 -2.20 2.09
C PHE A 57 -1.10 -2.03 2.70
N PHE A 58 -1.42 -0.84 3.20
CA PHE A 58 -2.71 -0.57 3.84
C PHE A 58 -3.87 -0.60 2.85
N GLY A 59 -3.64 -0.15 1.62
CA GLY A 59 -4.57 -0.26 0.51
C GLY A 59 -4.93 -1.72 0.24
N SER A 60 -3.95 -2.60 0.18
CA SER A 60 -4.18 -4.04 0.04
C SER A 60 -4.93 -4.63 1.24
N LEU A 61 -4.42 -4.38 2.45
CA LEU A 61 -4.96 -4.90 3.72
C LEU A 61 -6.42 -4.51 3.93
N PHE A 62 -6.72 -3.21 3.93
CA PHE A 62 -8.06 -2.71 4.21
C PHE A 62 -9.04 -3.02 3.08
N SER A 63 -8.61 -2.97 1.81
CA SER A 63 -9.48 -3.38 0.71
C SER A 63 -9.97 -4.81 0.88
N TRP A 64 -9.13 -5.71 1.38
CA TRP A 64 -9.52 -7.10 1.65
C TRP A 64 -10.37 -7.26 2.91
N LEU A 65 -10.06 -6.54 4.00
CA LEU A 65 -10.86 -6.61 5.23
C LEU A 65 -12.29 -6.07 5.05
N PHE A 66 -12.47 -5.02 4.24
CA PHE A 66 -13.77 -4.37 4.06
C PHE A 66 -14.56 -4.87 2.83
N ALA A 67 -13.95 -5.64 1.92
CA ALA A 67 -14.64 -6.27 0.79
C ALA A 67 -15.27 -7.61 1.20
N LEU A 68 -16.23 -7.56 2.14
CA LEU A 68 -17.15 -8.67 2.32
C LEU A 68 -18.06 -8.73 1.08
N GLU A 69 -18.01 -9.88 0.40
CA GLU A 69 -18.91 -10.40 -0.66
C GLU A 69 -18.55 -10.23 -2.15
N LYS A 70 -17.76 -9.25 -2.63
CA LYS A 70 -17.41 -9.23 -4.08
C LYS A 70 -16.00 -8.74 -4.44
N LYS A 71 -15.24 -9.72 -4.97
CA LYS A 71 -14.24 -9.75 -6.06
C LYS A 71 -13.00 -8.83 -5.97
N LYS A 72 -11.84 -9.50 -6.18
CA LYS A 72 -10.48 -9.02 -6.54
C LYS A 72 -10.40 -7.69 -7.32
N LYS A 73 -11.46 -7.33 -8.07
CA LYS A 73 -11.61 -6.08 -8.83
C LYS A 73 -11.41 -4.82 -7.97
N TYR A 74 -11.93 -4.77 -6.74
CA TYR A 74 -11.77 -3.58 -5.89
C TYR A 74 -10.37 -3.47 -5.31
N TRP A 75 -9.76 -4.60 -4.95
CA TRP A 75 -8.38 -4.64 -4.50
C TRP A 75 -7.42 -4.13 -5.58
N LEU A 76 -7.56 -4.63 -6.82
CA LEU A 76 -6.80 -4.15 -7.97
C LEU A 76 -6.98 -2.64 -8.20
N SER A 77 -8.18 -2.07 -8.00
CA SER A 77 -8.37 -0.64 -8.24
C SER A 77 -7.58 0.29 -7.31
N TYR A 78 -7.18 -0.16 -6.11
CA TYR A 78 -6.40 0.65 -5.18
C TYR A 78 -4.90 0.41 -5.29
N THR A 79 -4.47 -0.82 -5.59
CA THR A 79 -3.04 -1.17 -5.63
C THR A 79 -2.46 -1.06 -7.04
N LEU A 80 -3.21 -1.44 -8.07
CA LEU A 80 -2.71 -1.52 -9.44
C LEU A 80 -2.29 -0.16 -10.04
N PRO A 81 -3.01 0.96 -9.83
CA PRO A 81 -2.59 2.25 -10.39
C PRO A 81 -1.19 2.67 -9.93
N PHE A 82 -0.86 2.42 -8.65
CA PHE A 82 0.45 2.74 -8.10
C PHE A 82 1.55 1.78 -8.60
N LEU A 83 1.25 0.49 -8.76
CA LEU A 83 2.19 -0.46 -9.35
C LEU A 83 2.48 -0.14 -10.83
N ILE A 84 1.44 0.22 -11.61
CA ILE A 84 1.62 0.66 -13.00
C ILE A 84 2.44 1.95 -13.03
N PHE A 85 2.18 2.89 -12.13
CA PHE A 85 2.95 4.13 -12.04
C PHE A 85 4.44 3.87 -11.77
N MET A 86 4.78 2.96 -10.84
CA MET A 86 6.17 2.55 -10.60
C MET A 86 6.81 1.91 -11.83
N LEU A 87 6.07 1.04 -12.54
CA LEU A 87 6.54 0.42 -13.77
C LEU A 87 6.86 1.46 -14.85
N LEU A 88 5.99 2.47 -15.01
CA LEU A 88 6.18 3.56 -15.97
C LEU A 88 7.37 4.47 -15.61
N LEU A 89 7.67 4.61 -14.32
CA LEU A 89 8.83 5.36 -13.84
C LEU A 89 10.15 4.59 -13.94
N GLY A 90 10.13 3.32 -14.35
CA GLY A 90 11.32 2.46 -14.34
C GLY A 90 11.84 2.14 -12.93
N ALA A 91 11.01 2.34 -11.91
CA ALA A 91 11.30 2.12 -10.50
C ALA A 91 11.17 0.62 -10.16
N PHE A 92 12.04 -0.22 -10.73
CA PHE A 92 11.90 -1.68 -10.69
C PHE A 92 12.08 -2.26 -9.28
N GLU A 93 12.97 -1.69 -8.47
CA GLU A 93 13.18 -2.14 -7.08
C GLU A 93 11.94 -1.84 -6.23
N GLU A 94 11.42 -0.61 -6.33
CA GLU A 94 10.20 -0.16 -5.67
C GLU A 94 9.00 -0.98 -6.13
N LEU A 95 8.94 -1.35 -7.40
CA LEU A 95 7.90 -2.21 -7.95
C LEU A 95 7.92 -3.60 -7.31
N ILE A 96 9.09 -4.23 -7.18
CA ILE A 96 9.24 -5.55 -6.55
C ILE A 96 8.80 -5.48 -5.07
N ILE A 97 9.26 -4.47 -4.35
CA ILE A 97 8.90 -4.25 -2.94
C ILE A 97 7.40 -3.97 -2.81
N GLY A 98 6.86 -3.13 -3.67
CA GLY A 98 5.44 -2.79 -3.73
C GLY A 98 4.56 -4.03 -3.93
N ILE A 99 4.94 -4.92 -4.87
CA ILE A 99 4.25 -6.21 -5.08
C ILE A 99 4.33 -7.07 -3.81
N GLY A 100 5.50 -7.15 -3.19
CA GLY A 100 5.70 -7.88 -1.93
C GLY A 100 4.79 -7.38 -0.81
N LEU A 101 4.73 -6.07 -0.60
CA LEU A 101 3.87 -5.44 0.42
C LEU A 101 2.39 -5.65 0.15
N VAL A 102 1.98 -5.58 -1.12
CA VAL A 102 0.62 -5.90 -1.52
C VAL A 102 0.27 -7.35 -1.17
N PHE A 103 1.18 -8.29 -1.40
CA PHE A 103 1.00 -9.70 -1.05
C PHE A 103 0.95 -9.94 0.46
N ILE A 104 1.84 -9.31 1.25
CA ILE A 104 1.84 -9.40 2.72
C ILE A 104 0.55 -8.82 3.30
N GLY A 105 0.13 -7.62 2.85
CA GLY A 105 -1.13 -7.01 3.30
C GLY A 105 -2.34 -7.89 3.00
N TRP A 106 -2.34 -8.59 1.87
CA TRP A 106 -3.36 -9.57 1.52
C TRP A 106 -3.37 -10.79 2.44
N LEU A 107 -2.20 -11.38 2.73
CA LEU A 107 -2.08 -12.52 3.64
C LEU A 107 -2.57 -12.18 5.05
N LEU A 108 -2.20 -11.01 5.55
CA LEU A 108 -2.65 -10.52 6.85
C LEU A 108 -4.17 -10.33 6.88
N ALA A 109 -4.76 -9.71 5.85
CA ALA A 109 -6.20 -9.55 5.77
C ALA A 109 -6.92 -10.91 5.79
N LYS A 110 -6.41 -11.89 5.03
CA LYS A 110 -6.93 -13.26 5.06
C LYS A 110 -6.84 -13.89 6.45
N GLY A 111 -5.69 -13.78 7.12
CA GLY A 111 -5.51 -14.31 8.48
C GLY A 111 -6.54 -13.75 9.46
N ILE A 112 -6.76 -12.43 9.43
CA ILE A 112 -7.75 -11.75 10.28
C ILE A 112 -9.17 -12.25 9.97
N LEU A 113 -9.54 -12.37 8.69
CA LEU A 113 -10.87 -12.86 8.29
C LEU A 113 -11.11 -14.31 8.74
N LEU A 114 -10.12 -15.19 8.59
CA LEU A 114 -10.20 -16.59 9.04
C LEU A 114 -10.40 -16.70 10.56
N ILE A 115 -9.75 -15.85 11.35
CA ILE A 115 -9.95 -15.81 12.80
C ILE A 115 -11.36 -15.34 13.13
N LYS A 116 -11.82 -14.28 12.45
CA LYS A 116 -13.17 -13.71 12.64
C LYS A 116 -14.28 -14.73 12.33
N GLU A 117 -14.13 -15.50 11.25
CA GLU A 117 -15.08 -16.56 10.88
C GLU A 117 -15.10 -17.74 11.86
N LYS A 118 -14.02 -17.97 12.61
CA LYS A 118 -13.95 -19.02 13.65
C LYS A 118 -14.52 -18.60 15.01
N THR A 119 -14.63 -17.29 15.26
CA THR A 119 -15.00 -16.74 16.58
C THR A 119 -16.38 -16.10 16.64
N GLY A 120 -17.06 -15.93 15.50
CA GLY A 120 -18.45 -15.48 15.40
C GLY A 120 -19.35 -16.58 14.85
#